data_AF-A0A1Y1R1N3-F1
#
_entry.id   AF-A0A1Y1R1N3-F1
#
_cell.length_a   1.000
_cell.length_b   1.000
_cell.length_c   1.000
_cell.angle_alpha   90.00
_cell.angle_beta   90.00
_cell.angle_gamma   90.00
#
_symmetry.space_group_name_H-M   'P 1'
#
loop_
_entity.id
_entity.type
_entity.pdbx_description
1 polymer ?
#
loop_
_entity_poly.entity_id
_entity_poly.type
_entity_poly.pdbx_seq_one_letter_code
_entity_poly.pdbx_strand_id
1 'polypeptide(L)'
;MQHNNHQPGFTLIELMIVVAIIGILAAVAWPSYQDQVRQGRRRDGQALLMEIIQAQERFYIDQATYTNDLTNLGYAAQQSSENGFYVVTAGACPGGAAITACVRLTATAQGAQIADGNLILDSNGTRTGNWN
;
A
#
# COMPACT_ATOMS: atom_id res chain seq x y z
N MET A 1 -26.40 56.85 -29.72
CA MET A 1 -25.11 56.18 -29.49
C MET A 1 -25.39 54.88 -28.74
N GLN A 2 -25.40 53.74 -29.43
CA GLN A 2 -25.48 52.42 -28.81
C GLN A 2 -24.37 51.58 -29.43
N HIS A 3 -23.31 51.36 -28.66
CA HIS A 3 -22.27 50.40 -29.02
C HIS A 3 -22.84 49.00 -28.73
N ASN A 4 -23.19 48.27 -29.80
CA ASN A 4 -23.52 46.86 -29.69
C ASN A 4 -22.24 46.09 -29.35
N ASN A 5 -22.05 45.80 -28.06
CA ASN A 5 -21.05 44.86 -27.58
C ASN A 5 -21.46 43.45 -28.05
N HIS A 6 -20.88 43.01 -29.17
CA HIS A 6 -20.91 41.60 -29.56
C HIS A 6 -20.13 40.83 -28.51
N GLN A 7 -20.83 40.05 -27.67
CA GLN A 7 -20.17 39.06 -26.83
C GLN A 7 -19.67 37.94 -27.76
N PRO A 8 -18.34 37.73 -27.89
CA PRO A 8 -17.83 36.63 -28.69
C PRO A 8 -18.27 35.30 -28.04
N GLY A 9 -19.00 34.49 -28.80
CA GLY A 9 -19.39 33.14 -28.40
C GLY A 9 -18.29 32.12 -28.71
N PHE A 10 -18.18 31.08 -27.89
CA PHE A 10 -17.23 29.97 -28.08
C PHE A 10 -17.58 29.16 -29.33
N THR A 11 -16.60 28.80 -30.15
CA THR A 11 -16.85 27.98 -31.34
C THR A 11 -16.90 26.49 -30.99
N LEU A 12 -17.68 25.71 -31.77
CA LEU A 12 -17.69 24.25 -31.63
C LEU A 12 -16.31 23.64 -31.89
N ILE A 13 -15.53 24.23 -32.80
CA ILE A 13 -14.18 23.75 -33.10
C ILE A 13 -13.21 24.01 -31.94
N GLU A 14 -13.28 25.16 -31.25
CA GLU A 14 -12.51 25.40 -30.03
C GLU A 14 -12.84 24.37 -28.96
N LEU A 15 -14.13 24.07 -28.76
CA LEU A 15 -14.54 23.05 -27.81
C LEU A 15 -13.97 21.66 -28.17
N MET A 16 -14.01 21.28 -29.44
CA MET A 16 -13.46 20.00 -29.91
C MET A 16 -11.95 19.90 -29.68
N ILE A 17 -11.20 20.97 -29.92
CA ILE A 17 -9.75 21.01 -29.67
C ILE A 17 -9.47 20.89 -28.17
N VAL A 18 -10.22 21.61 -27.33
CA VAL A 18 -10.07 21.53 -25.86
C VAL A 18 -10.32 20.11 -25.36
N VAL A 19 -11.39 19.46 -25.81
CA VAL A 19 -11.70 18.08 -25.43
C VAL A 19 -10.60 17.11 -25.93
N ALA A 20 -10.07 17.31 -27.13
CA ALA A 20 -8.97 16.50 -27.64
C ALA A 20 -7.71 16.61 -26.78
N ILE A 21 -7.33 17.83 -26.36
CA ILE A 21 -6.17 18.06 -25.47
C ILE A 21 -6.41 17.41 -24.11
N ILE A 22 -7.59 17.60 -23.50
CA ILE A 22 -7.93 16.99 -22.21
C ILE A 22 -7.88 15.46 -22.30
N GLY A 23 -8.38 14.88 -23.40
CA GLY A 23 -8.33 13.44 -23.63
C GLY A 23 -6.90 12.88 -23.66
N ILE A 24 -5.97 13.57 -24.33
CA ILE A 24 -4.55 13.19 -24.37
C ILE A 24 -3.93 13.28 -22.97
N LEU A 25 -4.18 14.38 -22.24
CA LEU A 25 -3.66 14.57 -20.88
C LEU A 25 -4.19 13.51 -19.92
N ALA A 26 -5.49 13.22 -19.97
CA ALA A 26 -6.13 12.22 -19.12
C ALA A 26 -5.57 10.81 -19.37
N ALA A 27 -5.28 10.45 -20.64
CA ALA A 27 -4.72 9.15 -20.99
C ALA A 27 -3.35 8.88 -20.34
N VAL A 28 -2.53 9.92 -20.16
CA VAL A 28 -1.22 9.80 -19.49
C VAL A 28 -1.34 9.98 -17.98
N ALA A 29 -2.14 10.94 -17.53
CA ALA A 29 -2.23 11.30 -16.11
C ALA A 29 -2.94 10.23 -15.27
N TRP A 30 -3.98 9.58 -15.82
CA TRP A 30 -4.78 8.60 -15.09
C TRP A 30 -3.98 7.38 -14.59
N PRO A 31 -3.24 6.63 -15.45
CA PRO A 31 -2.47 5.49 -14.97
C PRO A 31 -1.38 5.90 -13.96
N SER A 32 -0.72 7.05 -14.19
CA SER A 32 0.28 7.58 -13.26
C SER A 32 -0.31 7.90 -11.90
N TYR A 33 -1.50 8.51 -11.84
CA TYR A 33 -2.20 8.77 -10.58
C TYR A 33 -2.55 7.46 -9.84
N GLN A 34 -3.02 6.44 -10.56
CA GLN A 34 -3.29 5.13 -9.95
C GLN A 34 -2.03 4.49 -9.35
N ASP A 35 -0.88 4.63 -9.98
CA ASP A 35 0.40 4.15 -9.45
C ASP A 35 0.81 4.88 -8.17
N GLN A 36 0.63 6.20 -8.11
CA GLN A 36 0.90 7.00 -6.91
C GLN A 36 0.00 6.57 -5.74
N VAL A 37 -1.29 6.36 -6.01
CA VAL A 37 -2.23 5.86 -5.00
C VAL A 37 -1.80 4.46 -4.52
N ARG A 38 -1.44 3.55 -5.43
CA ARG A 38 -0.94 2.22 -5.06
C ARG A 38 0.32 2.29 -4.20
N GLN A 39 1.27 3.16 -4.54
CA GLN A 39 2.48 3.36 -3.75
C GLN A 39 2.17 3.89 -2.34
N GLY A 40 1.23 4.83 -2.21
CA GLY A 40 0.75 5.29 -0.91
C GLY A 40 0.16 4.16 -0.06
N ARG A 41 -0.66 3.30 -0.67
CA ARG A 41 -1.23 2.11 -0.01
C ARG A 41 -0.16 1.10 0.40
N ARG A 42 0.87 0.89 -0.42
CA ARG A 42 2.00 0.04 -0.04
C ARG A 42 2.69 0.54 1.23
N ARG A 43 2.90 1.86 1.35
CA ARG A 43 3.51 2.46 2.54
C ARG A 43 2.71 2.21 3.81
N ASP A 44 1.38 2.19 3.72
CA ASP A 44 0.47 1.83 4.83
C ASP A 44 0.75 0.39 5.33
N GLY A 45 0.86 -0.58 4.43
CA GLY A 45 1.24 -1.96 4.78
C GLY A 45 2.68 -2.08 5.29
N GLN A 46 3.63 -1.39 4.66
CA GLN A 46 5.04 -1.39 5.08
C GLN A 46 5.23 -0.81 6.49
N ALA A 47 4.52 0.27 6.81
CA ALA A 47 4.56 0.89 8.13
C ALA A 47 4.12 -0.12 9.21
N LEU A 48 3.00 -0.80 8.99
CA LEU A 48 2.51 -1.82 9.92
C LEU A 48 3.48 -3.01 10.06
N LEU A 49 4.07 -3.49 8.95
CA LEU A 49 5.07 -4.56 8.99
C LEU A 49 6.30 -4.16 9.83
N MET A 50 6.80 -2.93 9.63
CA MET A 50 7.94 -2.42 10.40
C MET A 50 7.60 -2.21 11.87
N GLU A 51 6.37 -1.82 12.19
CA GLU A 51 5.91 -1.69 13.58
C GLU A 51 5.88 -3.06 14.27
N ILE A 52 5.22 -4.04 13.65
CA ILE A 52 5.06 -5.37 14.24
C ILE A 52 6.40 -6.10 14.34
N ILE A 53 7.33 -5.93 13.38
CA ILE A 53 8.65 -6.60 13.49
C ILE A 53 9.47 -6.04 14.67
N GLN A 54 9.37 -4.75 14.96
CA GLN A 54 10.00 -4.16 16.15
C GLN A 54 9.37 -4.72 17.44
N ALA A 55 8.05 -4.93 17.45
CA ALA A 55 7.37 -5.58 18.58
C ALA A 55 7.81 -7.04 18.76
N GLN A 56 8.00 -7.78 17.66
CA GLN A 56 8.56 -9.13 17.65
C GLN A 56 9.99 -9.16 18.21
N GLU A 57 10.85 -8.22 17.82
CA GLU A 57 12.21 -8.10 18.36
C GLU A 57 12.22 -7.84 19.87
N ARG A 58 11.34 -6.95 20.36
CA ARG A 58 11.17 -6.73 21.81
C ARG A 58 10.72 -8.00 22.51
N PHE A 59 9.71 -8.68 21.97
CA PHE A 59 9.22 -9.94 22.53
C PHE A 59 10.30 -11.02 22.57
N TYR A 60 11.17 -11.07 21.55
CA TYR A 60 12.31 -11.98 21.52
C TYR A 60 13.33 -11.71 22.63
N ILE A 61 13.59 -10.43 22.96
CA ILE A 61 14.48 -10.07 24.07
C ILE A 61 13.95 -10.63 25.40
N ASP A 62 12.63 -10.63 25.60
CA ASP A 62 12.01 -11.06 26.86
C ASP A 62 11.76 -12.57 26.92
N GLN A 63 11.40 -13.20 25.81
CA GLN A 63 10.94 -14.59 25.75
C GLN A 63 11.92 -15.55 25.06
N ALA A 64 13.03 -15.03 24.50
CA ALA A 64 14.00 -15.76 23.70
C ALA A 64 13.37 -16.56 22.54
N THR A 65 12.22 -16.13 22.05
CA THR A 65 11.51 -16.70 20.89
C THR A 65 10.59 -15.65 20.28
N TYR A 66 10.21 -15.84 19.02
CA TYR A 66 9.18 -15.03 18.37
C TYR A 66 7.81 -15.67 18.54
N THR A 67 6.75 -14.91 18.30
CA THR A 67 5.36 -15.39 18.35
C THR A 67 4.73 -15.39 16.97
N ASN A 68 3.96 -16.42 16.63
CA ASN A 68 3.07 -16.40 15.47
C ASN A 68 1.70 -15.79 15.81
N ASP A 69 1.39 -15.64 17.09
CA ASP A 69 0.19 -15.00 17.58
C ASP A 69 0.48 -13.53 17.92
N LEU A 70 -0.11 -12.63 17.15
CA LEU A 70 0.05 -11.19 17.31
C LEU A 70 -0.62 -10.66 18.59
N THR A 71 -1.54 -11.42 19.21
CA THR A 71 -2.16 -10.97 20.47
C THR A 71 -1.17 -10.94 21.63
N ASN A 72 -0.13 -11.77 21.57
CA ASN A 72 0.98 -11.74 22.55
C ASN A 72 1.79 -10.44 22.48
N LEU A 73 1.66 -9.69 21.39
CA LEU A 73 2.31 -8.40 21.17
C LEU A 73 1.38 -7.21 21.40
N GLY A 74 0.12 -7.45 21.80
CA GLY A 74 -0.89 -6.42 22.02
C GLY A 74 -1.68 -6.00 20.77
N TYR A 75 -1.60 -6.75 19.67
CA TYR A 75 -2.37 -6.50 18.46
C TYR A 75 -3.58 -7.44 18.35
N ALA A 76 -4.45 -7.22 17.37
CA ALA A 76 -5.41 -8.23 16.95
C ALA A 76 -4.70 -9.42 16.29
N ALA A 77 -5.27 -10.63 16.39
CA ALA A 77 -4.73 -11.83 15.74
C ALA A 77 -4.55 -11.65 14.21
N GLN A 78 -5.41 -10.83 13.61
CA GLN A 78 -5.28 -10.34 12.25
C GLN A 78 -5.29 -8.81 12.29
N GLN A 79 -4.11 -8.20 12.29
CA GLN A 79 -3.99 -6.76 12.45
C GLN A 79 -4.19 -6.07 11.10
N SER A 80 -5.21 -5.22 11.00
CA SER A 80 -5.41 -4.39 9.81
C SER A 80 -4.45 -3.19 9.84
N SER A 81 -3.95 -2.79 8.68
CA SER A 81 -3.27 -1.51 8.51
C SER A 81 -4.22 -0.36 8.77
N GLU A 82 -3.68 0.84 9.05
CA GLU A 82 -4.46 2.01 9.45
C GLU A 82 -5.60 2.32 8.47
N ASN A 83 -5.31 2.20 7.17
CA ASN A 83 -6.27 2.46 6.12
C ASN A 83 -6.97 1.19 5.58
N GLY A 84 -6.71 0.02 6.19
CA GLY A 84 -7.37 -1.25 5.85
C GLY A 84 -6.98 -1.84 4.50
N PHE A 85 -5.89 -1.39 3.89
CA PHE A 85 -5.41 -1.95 2.61
C PHE A 85 -4.66 -3.27 2.77
N TYR A 86 -4.22 -3.58 3.99
CA TYR A 86 -3.52 -4.81 4.31
C TYR A 86 -3.99 -5.40 5.64
N VAL A 87 -3.92 -6.72 5.75
CA VAL A 87 -4.07 -7.45 7.01
C VAL A 87 -2.79 -8.24 7.25
N VAL A 88 -2.17 -8.05 8.42
CA VAL A 88 -0.90 -8.66 8.79
C VAL A 88 -1.11 -9.87 9.69
N THR A 89 -0.38 -10.94 9.39
CA THR A 89 -0.24 -12.15 10.22
C THR A 89 1.23 -12.52 10.38
N ALA A 90 1.57 -13.20 11.48
CA ALA A 90 2.90 -13.74 11.74
C ALA A 90 2.95 -15.26 11.54
N GLY A 91 4.11 -15.77 11.14
CA GLY A 91 4.36 -17.21 11.01
C GLY A 91 5.85 -17.52 10.97
N ALA A 92 6.20 -18.80 11.03
CA ALA A 92 7.58 -19.22 10.89
C ALA A 92 8.09 -18.94 9.45
N CYS A 93 9.39 -18.68 9.34
CA CYS A 93 10.03 -18.55 8.03
C CYS A 93 10.02 -19.89 7.27
N PRO A 94 10.00 -19.87 5.93
CA PRO A 94 9.97 -21.06 5.10
C PRO A 94 11.29 -21.84 5.22
N GLY A 95 11.30 -23.07 4.72
CA GLY A 95 12.48 -23.95 4.79
C GLY A 95 12.61 -24.69 6.12
N GLY A 96 11.53 -24.75 6.91
CA GLY A 96 11.50 -25.49 8.18
C GLY A 96 12.23 -24.80 9.34
N ALA A 97 12.53 -23.50 9.21
CA ALA A 97 13.08 -22.72 10.30
C ALA A 97 12.09 -22.71 11.48
N ALA A 98 12.58 -23.03 12.69
CA ALA A 98 11.77 -22.88 13.90
C ALA A 98 11.41 -21.40 14.12
N ILE A 99 10.25 -21.14 14.71
CA ILE A 99 9.80 -19.77 15.00
C ILE A 99 10.82 -18.99 15.83
N THR A 100 11.55 -19.66 16.73
CA THR A 100 12.64 -19.06 17.51
C THR A 100 13.79 -18.54 16.65
N ALA A 101 14.05 -19.13 15.49
CA ALA A 101 15.14 -18.68 14.62
C ALA A 101 14.71 -17.54 13.70
N CYS A 102 13.44 -17.53 13.27
CA CYS A 102 12.96 -16.56 12.29
C CYS A 102 11.44 -16.46 12.30
N VAL A 103 10.93 -15.22 12.32
CA VAL A 103 9.52 -14.91 12.11
C VAL A 103 9.33 -14.16 10.79
N ARG A 104 8.29 -14.54 10.08
CA ARG A 104 7.82 -13.89 8.85
C ARG A 104 6.50 -13.20 9.12
N LEU A 105 6.44 -11.92 8.79
CA LEU A 105 5.22 -11.15 8.74
C LEU A 105 4.74 -11.09 7.29
N THR A 106 3.45 -11.37 7.08
CA THR A 106 2.81 -11.29 5.77
C THR A 106 1.67 -10.28 5.85
N ALA A 107 1.80 -9.18 5.11
CA ALA A 107 0.73 -8.24 4.85
C ALA A 107 -0.05 -8.69 3.63
N THR A 108 -1.22 -9.29 3.84
CA THR A 108 -2.13 -9.72 2.78
C THR A 108 -2.93 -8.54 2.25
N ALA A 109 -2.79 -8.25 0.96
CA ALA A 109 -3.47 -7.14 0.31
C ALA A 109 -4.99 -7.31 0.31
N GLN A 110 -5.70 -6.20 0.52
CA GLN A 110 -7.15 -6.14 0.57
C GLN A 110 -7.71 -5.24 -0.53
N GLY A 111 -8.96 -5.50 -0.94
CA GLY A 111 -9.70 -4.65 -1.89
C GLY A 111 -8.92 -4.34 -3.17
N ALA A 112 -8.83 -3.05 -3.52
CA ALA A 112 -8.14 -2.60 -4.73
C ALA A 112 -6.62 -2.85 -4.72
N GLN A 113 -6.03 -3.20 -3.57
CA GLN A 113 -4.61 -3.52 -3.46
C GLN A 113 -4.29 -4.98 -3.85
N ILE A 114 -5.29 -5.85 -3.99
CA ILE A 114 -5.09 -7.27 -4.36
C ILE A 114 -4.30 -7.41 -5.68
N ALA A 115 -4.51 -6.50 -6.63
CA ALA A 115 -3.78 -6.50 -7.90
C ALA A 115 -2.29 -6.13 -7.78
N ASP A 116 -1.90 -5.45 -6.70
CA ASP A 116 -0.50 -5.11 -6.39
C ASP A 116 0.19 -6.24 -5.61
N GLY A 117 -0.58 -6.96 -4.78
CA GLY A 117 -0.14 -8.17 -4.10
C GLY A 117 0.38 -7.96 -2.68
N ASN A 118 0.80 -9.07 -2.07
CA ASN A 118 1.20 -9.12 -0.67
C ASN A 118 2.61 -8.56 -0.45
N LEU A 119 2.83 -8.02 0.75
CA LEU A 119 4.15 -7.60 1.21
C LEU A 119 4.60 -8.53 2.34
N ILE A 120 5.86 -8.94 2.29
CA ILE A 120 6.44 -9.87 3.26
C ILE A 120 7.74 -9.28 3.80
N LEU A 121 7.86 -9.28 5.12
CA LEU A 121 9.07 -8.92 5.85
C LEU A 121 9.37 -10.03 6.85
N ASP A 122 10.62 -10.50 6.89
CA ASP A 122 11.08 -11.40 7.96
C ASP A 122 12.06 -10.71 8.91
N SER A 123 12.31 -11.35 10.06
CA SER A 123 13.24 -10.87 11.09
C SER A 123 14.70 -10.81 10.62
N ASN A 124 15.02 -11.42 9.48
CA ASN A 124 16.36 -11.34 8.87
C ASN A 124 16.49 -10.16 7.89
N GLY A 125 15.43 -9.36 7.73
CA GLY A 125 15.39 -8.21 6.84
C GLY A 125 15.08 -8.56 5.38
N THR A 126 14.73 -9.81 5.07
CA THR A 126 14.30 -10.19 3.72
C THR A 126 12.95 -9.56 3.43
N ARG A 127 12.89 -8.84 2.31
CA ARG A 127 11.68 -8.20 1.80
C ARG A 127 11.23 -8.90 0.54
N THR A 128 9.96 -9.31 0.47
CA THR A 128 9.37 -9.92 -0.73
C THR A 128 8.05 -9.24 -1.09
N GLY A 129 7.79 -9.08 -2.39
CA GLY A 129 6.65 -8.31 -2.93
C GLY A 129 7.09 -6.96 -3.49
N ASN A 130 6.12 -6.09 -3.78
CA ASN A 130 6.39 -4.76 -4.34
C ASN A 130 6.83 -3.81 -3.21
N TRP A 131 8.13 -3.71 -2.94
CA TRP A 131 8.65 -2.80 -1.90
C TRP A 131 9.00 -1.39 -2.40
N ASN A 132 8.91 -1.17 -3.71
CA ASN A 132 9.24 0.08 -4.40
C ASN A 132 8.00 0.95 -4.66
#